data_AF-A0A6G1BJ82-F1
#
_entry.id   AF-A0A6G1BJ82-F1
#
_cell.length_a   1.000
_cell.length_b   1.000
_cell.length_c   1.000
_cell.angle_alpha   90.00
_cell.angle_beta   90.00
_cell.angle_gamma   90.00
#
_symmetry.space_group_name_H-M   'P 1'
#
loop_
_entity.id
_entity.type
_entity.pdbx_description
1 polymer ?
#
loop_
_entity_poly.entity_id
_entity_poly.type
_entity_poly.pdbx_seq_one_letter_code
_entity_poly.pdbx_strand_id
1 'polypeptide(L)'
;YGRVYKDTAEKAHRFKVFKANVAFIESFNAGNHKFWLSVNQFADITNDEFRATKTSKGFNPSAARVPTGFRYENVNIDTLLATVDWRTKGAVTPIKDQSQC
;
A
#
# COMPACT_ATOMS: atom_id res chain seq x y z
N TYR A 1 5.58 11.31 -11.66
CA TYR A 1 5.29 11.58 -10.23
C TYR A 1 5.63 13.00 -9.75
N GLY A 2 5.77 14.02 -10.62
CA GLY A 2 5.93 15.42 -10.19
C GLY A 2 7.05 15.69 -9.17
N ARG A 3 8.17 14.96 -9.26
CA ARG A 3 9.25 15.04 -8.26
C ARG A 3 10.03 16.34 -8.37
N VAL A 4 10.19 17.01 -7.24
CA VAL A 4 11.09 18.15 -7.06
C VAL A 4 12.08 17.77 -5.96
N TYR A 5 13.37 17.90 -6.25
CA TYR A 5 14.45 17.60 -5.31
C TYR A 5 15.09 18.90 -4.85
N LYS A 6 15.57 18.93 -3.61
CA LYS A 6 16.18 20.11 -2.98
C LYS A 6 17.43 20.56 -3.73
N ASP A 7 18.28 19.62 -4.12
CA ASP A 7 19.55 19.90 -4.76
C ASP A 7 20.01 18.73 -5.66
N THR A 8 21.15 18.92 -6.34
CA THR A 8 21.75 17.92 -7.23
C THR A 8 22.22 16.68 -6.49
N ALA A 9 22.64 16.81 -5.22
CA ALA A 9 23.08 15.69 -4.41
C ALA A 9 21.90 14.80 -4.01
N GLU A 10 20.77 15.40 -3.61
CA GLU A 10 19.52 14.67 -3.35
C GLU A 10 19.05 13.97 -4.62
N LYS A 11 19.04 14.67 -5.77
CA LYS A 11 18.66 14.07 -7.05
C LYS A 11 19.53 12.86 -7.40
N ALA A 12 20.85 12.95 -7.19
CA ALA A 12 21.78 11.85 -7.42
C ALA A 12 21.52 10.67 -6.47
N HIS A 13 21.24 10.96 -5.19
CA HIS A 13 20.87 9.93 -4.21
C HIS A 13 19.57 9.22 -4.60
N ARG A 14 18.51 9.98 -4.89
CA ARG A 14 17.19 9.47 -5.32
C ARG A 14 17.30 8.64 -6.60
N PHE A 15 18.13 9.07 -7.54
CA PHE A 15 18.41 8.30 -8.76
C PHE A 15 19.09 6.96 -8.48
N LYS A 16 20.04 6.91 -7.53
CA LYS A 16 20.69 5.66 -7.11
C LYS A 16 19.67 4.68 -6.51
N VAL A 17 18.77 5.17 -5.65
CA VAL A 17 17.69 4.37 -5.07
C VAL A 17 16.73 3.86 -6.15
N PHE A 18 16.34 4.75 -7.08
CA PHE A 18 15.50 4.39 -8.22
C PHE A 18 16.10 3.27 -9.06
N LYS A 19 17.38 3.37 -9.42
CA LYS A 19 18.08 2.33 -10.19
C LYS A 19 18.09 0.99 -9.46
N ALA A 20 18.34 1.00 -8.15
CA ALA A 20 18.31 -0.22 -7.34
C ALA A 20 16.90 -0.86 -7.32
N ASN A 21 15.85 -0.05 -7.17
CA ASN A 21 14.47 -0.53 -7.16
C ASN A 21 14.04 -1.05 -8.53
N VAL A 22 14.46 -0.43 -9.64
CA VAL A 22 14.18 -0.95 -11.00
C VAL A 22 14.85 -2.29 -11.22
N ALA A 23 16.13 -2.44 -10.85
CA ALA A 23 16.82 -3.72 -10.93
C ALA A 23 16.13 -4.81 -10.09
N PHE A 24 15.60 -4.45 -8.91
CA PHE A 24 14.80 -5.36 -8.10
C PHE A 24 13.48 -5.75 -8.78
N ILE A 25 12.78 -4.80 -9.39
CA ILE A 25 11.54 -5.05 -10.15
C ILE A 25 11.81 -6.03 -11.30
N GLU A 26 12.86 -5.79 -12.09
CA GLU A 26 13.23 -6.64 -13.22
C GLU A 26 13.59 -8.06 -12.76
N SER A 27 14.41 -8.18 -11.73
CA SER A 27 14.79 -9.47 -11.13
C SER A 27 13.58 -10.25 -10.60
N PHE A 28 12.68 -9.57 -9.88
CA PHE A 28 11.46 -10.18 -9.35
C PHE A 28 10.53 -10.64 -10.49
N ASN A 29 10.28 -9.77 -11.48
CA ASN A 29 9.36 -10.07 -12.57
C ASN A 29 9.88 -11.13 -13.55
N ALA A 30 11.19 -11.43 -13.55
CA ALA A 30 11.76 -12.55 -14.30
C ALA A 30 11.38 -13.93 -13.71
N GLY A 31 10.92 -13.96 -12.46
CA GLY A 31 10.41 -15.18 -11.81
C GLY A 31 8.98 -15.53 -12.20
N ASN A 32 8.53 -16.73 -11.83
CA ASN A 32 7.16 -17.18 -12.06
C ASN A 32 6.26 -16.83 -10.85
N HIS A 33 5.83 -15.58 -10.77
CA HIS A 33 4.98 -15.08 -9.69
C HIS A 33 3.53 -14.85 -10.17
N LYS A 34 2.58 -14.90 -9.23
CA LYS A 34 1.16 -14.58 -9.50
C LYS A 34 0.88 -13.06 -9.53
N PHE A 35 1.92 -12.24 -9.38
CA PHE A 35 1.84 -10.79 -9.42
C PHE A 35 3.17 -10.21 -9.93
N TRP A 36 3.12 -8.94 -10.33
CA TRP A 36 4.25 -8.18 -10.87
C TRP A 36 4.45 -6.89 -10.09
N LEU A 37 5.71 -6.50 -9.99
CA LEU A 37 6.09 -5.18 -9.51
C LEU A 37 6.15 -4.20 -10.68
N SER A 38 5.91 -2.93 -10.40
CA SER A 38 6.00 -1.87 -11.40
C SER A 38 6.59 -0.61 -10.77
N VAL A 39 7.17 0.24 -11.61
CA VAL A 39 7.59 1.57 -11.21
C VAL A 39 6.35 2.35 -10.79
N ASN A 40 6.33 2.76 -9.52
CA ASN A 40 5.25 3.53 -8.93
C ASN A 40 5.78 4.78 -8.21
N GLN A 41 4.90 5.49 -7.50
CA GLN A 41 5.22 6.70 -6.74
C GLN A 41 6.18 6.49 -5.55
N PHE A 42 6.69 5.29 -5.33
CA PHE A 42 7.65 4.95 -4.28
C PHE A 42 8.99 4.47 -4.85
N ALA A 43 9.16 4.50 -6.18
CA ALA A 43 10.34 3.93 -6.82
C ALA A 43 11.66 4.62 -6.45
N ASP A 44 11.64 5.88 -6.01
CA ASP A 44 12.84 6.66 -5.64
C ASP A 44 13.09 6.79 -4.12
N ILE A 45 12.34 6.03 -3.31
CA ILE A 45 12.55 5.98 -1.86
C ILE A 45 13.00 4.57 -1.42
N THR A 46 13.76 4.52 -0.34
CA THR A 46 14.22 3.28 0.26
C THR A 46 13.10 2.60 1.04
N ASN A 47 13.26 1.30 1.31
CA ASN A 47 12.28 0.55 2.11
C ASN A 47 12.16 1.12 3.54
N ASP A 48 13.27 1.58 4.13
CA ASP A 48 13.24 2.19 5.46
C ASP A 48 12.51 3.54 5.47
N GLU A 49 12.72 4.38 4.46
CA GLU A 49 11.94 5.62 4.28
C GLU A 49 10.45 5.33 4.06
N PHE A 50 10.14 4.31 3.26
CA PHE A 50 8.75 3.87 3.04
C PHE A 50 8.11 3.44 4.36
N ARG A 51 8.78 2.60 5.15
CA ARG A 51 8.29 2.17 6.46
C ARG A 51 8.08 3.35 7.41
N ALA A 52 9.04 4.26 7.50
CA ALA A 52 8.97 5.41 8.39
C ALA A 52 7.82 6.40 8.06
N THR A 53 7.43 6.51 6.78
CA THR A 53 6.53 7.56 6.29
C THR A 53 5.19 7.08 5.76
N LYS A 54 5.05 5.79 5.42
CA LYS A 54 3.86 5.23 4.76
C LYS A 54 3.19 4.08 5.52
N THR A 55 3.82 3.57 6.58
CA THR A 55 3.21 2.52 7.43
C THR A 55 2.53 3.14 8.66
N SER A 56 1.49 2.48 9.18
CA SER A 56 0.61 3.06 10.19
C SER A 56 1.35 3.35 11.49
N LYS A 57 1.37 4.62 11.90
CA LYS A 57 1.75 5.04 13.26
C LYS A 57 0.64 4.83 14.29
N GLY A 58 -0.56 4.46 13.84
CA GLY A 58 -1.77 4.36 14.67
C GLY A 58 -2.12 2.97 15.19
N PHE A 59 -1.36 1.92 14.84
CA PHE A 59 -1.60 0.59 15.41
C PHE A 59 -1.07 0.54 16.85
N ASN A 60 -1.97 0.72 17.81
CA ASN A 60 -1.69 0.50 19.23
C ASN A 60 -2.28 -0.85 19.66
N PRO A 61 -1.48 -1.92 19.78
CA PRO A 61 -1.97 -3.23 20.21
C PRO A 61 -2.53 -3.22 21.64
N SER A 62 -2.19 -2.20 22.43
CA SER A 62 -2.67 -1.99 23.80
C SER A 62 -3.91 -1.10 23.87
N ALA A 63 -4.49 -0.67 22.75
CA ALA A 63 -5.75 0.04 22.76
C ALA A 63 -6.84 -0.87 23.34
N ALA A 64 -7.46 -0.43 24.44
CA ALA A 64 -8.52 -1.17 25.09
C ALA A 64 -9.64 -1.43 24.07
N ARG A 65 -9.97 -2.72 23.85
CA ARG A 65 -11.13 -3.10 23.04
C ARG A 65 -12.38 -2.66 23.78
N VAL A 66 -12.94 -1.51 23.37
CA VAL A 66 -14.26 -1.09 23.84
C VAL A 66 -15.27 -2.07 23.27
N PRO A 67 -16.08 -2.76 24.09
CA PRO A 67 -17.14 -3.63 23.60
C PRO A 67 -18.08 -2.79 22.72
N THR A 68 -18.15 -3.13 21.44
CA THR A 68 -19.16 -2.56 20.55
C THR A 68 -20.42 -3.41 20.71
N GLY A 69 -21.60 -2.80 20.71
CA GLY A 69 -22.89 -3.53 20.73
C GLY A 69 -23.17 -4.32 19.46
N PHE A 70 -22.20 -4.40 18.55
CA PHE A 70 -22.30 -5.09 17.26
C PHE A 70 -22.45 -6.60 17.48
N ARG A 71 -23.49 -7.17 16.88
CA ARG A 71 -23.73 -8.62 16.82
C ARG A 71 -23.90 -9.01 15.36
N TYR A 72 -23.34 -10.15 14.98
CA TYR A 72 -23.58 -10.75 13.68
C TYR A 72 -24.92 -11.51 13.69
N GLU A 73 -25.56 -11.56 12.53
CA GLU A 73 -26.76 -12.37 12.30
C GLU A 73 -26.39 -13.85 12.10
N ASN A 74 -27.34 -14.77 12.27
CA ASN A 74 -27.15 -16.18 11.91
C ASN A 74 -27.21 -16.33 10.38
N VAL A 75 -26.05 -16.31 9.74
CA VAL A 75 -25.93 -16.39 8.28
C VAL A 75 -25.89 -17.85 7.80
N ASN A 76 -26.69 -18.17 6.78
CA ASN A 76 -26.59 -19.45 6.07
C ASN A 76 -25.49 -19.41 5.01
N ILE A 77 -24.46 -20.25 5.18
CA ILE A 77 -23.29 -20.33 4.29
C ILE A 77 -23.67 -20.71 2.85
N ASP A 78 -24.68 -21.56 2.67
CA ASP A 78 -25.13 -22.04 1.35
C ASP A 78 -25.73 -20.93 0.48
N THR A 79 -26.12 -19.82 1.09
CA THR A 79 -26.71 -18.64 0.41
C THR A 79 -25.67 -17.56 0.07
N LEU A 80 -24.40 -17.76 0.43
CA LEU A 80 -23.36 -16.77 0.19
C LEU A 80 -22.90 -16.78 -1.28
N LEU A 81 -22.64 -15.58 -1.79
CA LEU A 81 -22.05 -15.42 -3.12
C LEU A 81 -20.58 -15.83 -3.09
N ALA A 82 -20.13 -16.50 -4.15
CA ALA A 82 -18.73 -16.89 -4.31
C ALA A 82 -17.76 -15.69 -4.41
N THR A 83 -18.26 -14.53 -4.86
CA THR A 83 -17.48 -13.29 -5.02
C THR A 83 -18.35 -12.07 -4.73
N VAL A 84 -17.80 -11.08 -4.03
CA VAL A 84 -18.46 -9.81 -3.73
C VAL A 84 -17.51 -8.65 -4.04
N ASP A 85 -18.00 -7.64 -4.77
CA ASP A 85 -17.28 -6.38 -4.99
C ASP A 85 -18.18 -5.18 -4.61
N TRP A 86 -17.88 -4.54 -3.48
CA TRP A 86 -18.62 -3.39 -2.95
C TRP A 86 -18.55 -2.13 -3.82
N ARG A 87 -17.56 -2.03 -4.71
CA ARG A 87 -17.45 -0.91 -5.66
C ARG A 87 -18.64 -0.90 -6.61
N THR A 88 -19.08 -2.09 -7.04
CA THR A 88 -20.27 -2.26 -7.92
C THR A 88 -21.58 -1.89 -7.23
N LYS A 89 -21.58 -1.79 -5.90
CA LYS A 89 -22.73 -1.45 -5.08
C LYS A 89 -22.76 0.02 -4.66
N GLY A 90 -21.78 0.83 -5.10
CA GLY A 90 -21.67 2.24 -4.72
C GLY A 90 -21.30 2.47 -3.25
N ALA A 91 -20.86 1.44 -2.53
CA ALA A 91 -20.51 1.54 -1.11
C ALA A 91 -19.06 2.00 -0.87
N VAL A 92 -18.26 2.19 -1.93
CA VAL A 92 -16.84 2.54 -1.85
C VAL A 92 -16.62 3.95 -2.43
N THR A 93 -16.02 4.83 -1.65
CA THR A 93 -15.64 6.19 -2.10
C THR A 93 -14.40 6.16 -3.00
N PRO A 94 -14.11 7.23 -3.77
CA PRO A 94 -12.88 7.32 -4.56
C PRO A 94 -11.60 7.10 -3.74
N ILE A 95 -10.57 6.57 -4.40
CA ILE A 95 -9.27 6.31 -3.79
C ILE A 95 -8.67 7.62 -3.28
N LYS A 96 -8.15 7.60 -2.05
CA LYS A 96 -7.50 8.73 -1.38
C LYS A 96 -5.99 8.47 -1.21
N ASP A 97 -5.21 9.53 -0.99
CA ASP A 97 -3.77 9.45 -0.66
C ASP A 97 -3.53 9.97 0.76
N GLN A 98 -3.01 9.11 1.65
CA GLN A 98 -2.67 9.48 3.03
C GLN A 98 -1.43 10.39 3.14
N SER A 99 -0.70 10.59 2.04
CA SER A 99 0.52 11.40 2.00
C SER A 99 1.53 10.95 3.06
N GLN A 100 2.08 11.86 3.88
CA GLN A 100 3.13 11.54 4.87
C GLN A 100 2.59 11.36 6.31
N CYS A 101 1.28 11.15 6.46
CA CYS A 101 0.61 11.02 7.76
C CYS A 101 0.66 9.58 8.29
#